data_AF-A0A7S2PQC5-F1
#
_entry.id   AF-A0A7S2PQC5-F1
#
_cell.length_a   1.000
_cell.length_b   1.000
_cell.length_c   1.000
_cell.angle_alpha   90.00
_cell.angle_beta   90.00
_cell.angle_gamma   90.00
#
_symmetry.space_group_name_H-M   'P 1'
#
loop_
_entity.id
_entity.type
_entity.pdbx_description
1 polymer ?
#
loop_
_entity_poly.entity_id
_entity_poly.type
_entity_poly.pdbx_seq_one_letter_code
_entity_poly.pdbx_strand_id
1 'polypeptide(L)'
;QLITKVVMLPEKGWDWNSNEGAEPLWDMFYNTHLEEMLTLDRIRAPEEGLRRIFGMGPWIWQQYALLRLESKLRFQDKHAHDFENFDVTNYTRELWDNWVENPKNEEFRQVYYDERL
;
A
#
# COMPACT_ATOMS: atom_id res chain seq x y z
N GLN A 1 18.77 11.45 1.23
CA GLN A 1 18.99 11.38 2.69
C GLN A 1 18.73 9.95 3.12
N LEU A 2 19.65 9.35 3.88
CA LEU A 2 19.48 7.99 4.41
C LEU A 2 18.73 8.05 5.74
N ILE A 3 17.63 7.32 5.81
CA ILE A 3 16.87 7.09 7.04
C ILE A 3 17.75 6.26 7.99
N THR A 4 17.96 6.74 9.21
CA THR A 4 18.86 6.08 10.18
C THR A 4 18.13 5.37 11.30
N LYS A 5 16.87 5.76 11.60
CA LYS A 5 16.07 5.13 12.66
C LYS A 5 14.58 5.30 12.41
N VAL A 6 13.81 4.23 12.62
CA VAL A 6 12.35 4.26 12.71
C VAL A 6 11.96 4.25 14.18
N VAL A 7 11.09 5.16 14.60
CA VAL A 7 10.47 5.15 15.94
C VAL A 7 8.97 4.95 15.72
N MET A 8 8.31 4.15 16.54
CA MET A 8 6.85 4.01 16.50
C MET A 8 6.30 4.65 17.77
N LEU A 9 5.39 5.62 17.63
CA LEU A 9 4.63 6.18 18.76
C LEU A 9 3.14 5.98 18.49
N PRO A 10 2.33 5.79 19.54
CA PRO A 10 0.88 5.79 19.37
C PRO A 10 0.37 7.21 19.06
N GLU A 11 -0.82 7.29 18.47
CA GLU A 11 -1.48 8.55 18.16
C GLU A 11 -1.53 9.51 19.37
N LYS A 12 -1.46 10.81 19.10
CA LYS A 12 -1.41 11.84 20.14
C LYS A 12 -2.67 11.79 21.01
N GLY A 13 -2.51 11.39 22.26
CA GLY A 13 -3.60 11.25 23.24
C GLY A 13 -3.98 9.81 23.55
N TRP A 14 -3.27 8.83 22.99
CA TRP A 14 -3.46 7.43 23.32
C TRP A 14 -3.13 7.13 24.79
N ASP A 15 -4.14 6.66 25.53
CA ASP A 15 -3.99 6.16 26.90
C ASP A 15 -4.02 4.63 26.91
N TRP A 16 -2.88 4.04 27.27
CA TRP A 16 -2.72 2.59 27.36
C TRP A 16 -3.63 1.94 28.41
N ASN A 17 -4.10 2.71 29.39
CA ASN A 17 -4.97 2.18 30.45
C ASN A 17 -6.45 2.21 30.05
N SER A 18 -6.86 3.05 29.09
CA SER A 18 -8.26 3.14 28.65
C SER A 18 -8.60 2.19 27.51
N ASN A 19 -7.58 1.68 26.81
CA ASN A 19 -7.71 0.96 25.55
C ASN A 19 -7.18 -0.49 25.64
N GLU A 20 -7.52 -1.20 26.72
CA GLU A 20 -7.11 -2.60 26.90
C GLU A 20 -7.53 -3.48 25.72
N GLY A 21 -6.54 -4.06 25.03
CA GLY A 21 -6.74 -4.96 23.89
C GLY A 21 -6.96 -4.28 22.55
N ALA A 22 -7.00 -2.95 22.48
CA ALA A 22 -7.02 -2.20 21.23
C ALA A 22 -5.59 -1.81 20.82
N GLU A 23 -5.27 -1.96 19.53
CA GLU A 23 -4.01 -1.46 18.99
C GLU A 23 -4.15 0.02 18.62
N PRO A 24 -3.19 0.89 19.03
CA PRO A 24 -3.17 2.27 18.57
C PRO A 24 -2.98 2.34 17.07
N LEU A 25 -3.49 3.41 16.47
CA LEU A 25 -2.96 3.85 15.19
C LEU A 25 -1.50 4.26 15.44
N TRP A 26 -0.59 3.49 14.84
CA TRP A 26 0.84 3.70 14.98
C TRP A 26 1.29 4.86 14.09
N ASP A 27 1.79 5.91 14.72
CA ASP A 27 2.59 6.92 14.04
C ASP A 27 4.02 6.38 13.89
N MET A 28 4.48 6.21 12.65
CA MET A 28 5.84 5.77 12.34
C MET A 28 6.72 6.98 11.99
N PHE A 29 7.71 7.26 12.82
CA PHE A 29 8.65 8.37 12.70
C PHE A 29 9.95 7.91 12.09
N TYR A 30 10.51 8.68 11.17
CA TYR A 30 11.81 8.40 10.59
C TYR A 30 12.78 9.53 10.91
N ASN A 31 13.81 9.22 11.70
CA ASN A 31 14.86 10.18 12.01
C ASN A 31 15.82 10.24 10.81
N THR A 32 15.60 11.22 9.94
CA THR A 32 16.67 11.75 9.09
C THR A 32 17.50 12.67 9.98
N HIS A 33 18.78 12.97 9.71
CA HIS A 33 19.61 13.83 10.60
C HIS A 33 19.08 15.28 10.80
N LEU A 34 17.87 15.57 10.35
CA LEU A 34 17.06 16.72 10.65
C LEU A 34 15.90 16.22 11.52
N GLU A 35 15.68 16.82 12.69
CA GLU A 35 14.57 16.52 13.61
C GLU A 35 13.18 16.88 13.03
N GLU A 36 12.95 16.67 11.73
CA GLU A 36 11.70 16.96 11.06
C GLU A 36 10.78 15.73 11.08
N MET A 37 9.57 15.94 11.57
CA MET A 37 8.51 14.93 11.57
C MET A 37 8.01 14.72 10.14
N LEU A 38 8.19 13.51 9.61
CA LEU A 38 7.62 13.10 8.33
C LEU A 38 6.31 12.36 8.60
N THR A 39 5.22 12.82 8.00
CA THR A 39 3.92 12.12 8.00
C THR A 39 4.00 10.87 7.11
N LEU A 40 3.09 9.89 7.31
CA LEU A 40 3.02 8.65 6.54
C LEU A 40 3.08 8.89 5.02
N ASP A 41 2.41 9.96 4.57
CA ASP A 41 2.33 10.35 3.15
C ASP A 41 3.67 10.83 2.59
N ARG A 42 4.55 11.36 3.45
CA ARG A 42 5.92 11.81 3.12
C ARG A 42 6.92 10.66 3.19
N ILE A 43 6.55 9.53 3.81
CA ILE A 43 7.34 8.31 3.88
C ILE A 43 6.92 7.43 2.69
N ARG A 44 7.10 7.94 1.48
CA ARG A 44 7.14 7.06 0.32
C ARG A 44 8.52 6.45 0.25
N ALA A 45 8.60 5.13 0.14
CA ALA A 45 9.87 4.49 -0.16
C ALA A 45 10.43 5.12 -1.45
N PRO A 46 11.72 5.49 -1.48
CA PRO A 46 12.30 6.12 -2.65
C PRO A 46 12.11 5.21 -3.86
N GLU A 47 11.65 5.77 -4.98
CA GLU A 47 11.41 5.03 -6.22
C GLU A 47 12.60 4.14 -6.60
N GLU A 48 13.82 4.67 -6.45
CA GLU A 48 15.04 3.92 -6.76
C GLU A 48 15.24 2.71 -5.83
N GLY A 49 14.88 2.82 -4.55
CA GLY A 49 14.93 1.71 -3.61
C GLY A 49 13.90 0.63 -3.94
N LEU A 50 12.67 1.05 -4.25
CA LEU A 50 11.62 0.13 -4.69
C LEU A 50 11.99 -0.56 -6.00
N ARG A 51 12.59 0.16 -6.95
CA ARG A 51 13.02 -0.42 -8.23
C ARG A 51 14.19 -1.39 -8.05
N ARG A 52 15.09 -1.15 -7.10
CA ARG A 52 16.20 -2.07 -6.80
C ARG A 52 15.70 -3.39 -6.18
N ILE A 53 14.69 -3.32 -5.33
CA ILE A 53 14.14 -4.49 -4.63
C ILE A 53 13.15 -5.22 -5.54
N PHE A 54 12.11 -4.54 -5.99
CA PHE A 54 10.96 -5.13 -6.66
C PHE A 54 10.97 -4.97 -8.19
N GLY A 55 12.04 -4.41 -8.76
CA GLY A 55 12.10 -4.11 -10.18
C GLY A 55 10.98 -3.16 -10.61
N MET A 56 10.38 -3.44 -11.77
CA MET A 56 9.21 -2.68 -12.26
C MET A 56 7.87 -3.25 -11.79
N GLY A 57 7.87 -4.33 -11.00
CA GLY A 57 6.67 -5.06 -10.60
C GLY A 57 5.56 -4.19 -9.99
N PRO A 58 5.85 -3.29 -9.03
CA PRO A 58 4.83 -2.42 -8.43
C PRO A 58 4.13 -1.52 -9.45
N TRP A 59 4.84 -1.01 -10.46
CA TRP A 59 4.26 -0.17 -11.52
C TRP A 59 3.44 -0.98 -12.51
N ILE A 60 3.88 -2.19 -12.84
CA ILE A 60 3.14 -3.11 -13.70
C ILE A 60 1.82 -3.49 -13.02
N TRP A 61 1.86 -3.78 -11.72
CA TRP A 61 0.65 -3.99 -10.92
C TRP A 61 -0.30 -2.79 -10.97
N GLN A 62 0.20 -1.58 -10.73
CA GLN A 62 -0.63 -0.36 -10.78
C GLN A 62 -1.34 -0.19 -12.13
N GLN A 63 -0.62 -0.40 -13.24
CA GLN A 63 -1.21 -0.33 -14.58
C GLN A 63 -2.26 -1.42 -14.79
N TYR A 64 -1.98 -2.66 -14.37
CA TYR A 64 -2.91 -3.77 -14.44
C TYR A 64 -4.21 -3.48 -13.65
N ALA A 65 -4.08 -3.02 -12.41
CA ALA A 65 -5.21 -2.71 -11.55
C ALA A 65 -6.07 -1.57 -12.13
N LEU A 66 -5.43 -0.51 -12.63
CA LEU A 66 -6.14 0.62 -13.25
C LEU A 66 -6.94 0.20 -14.48
N LEU A 67 -6.37 -0.61 -15.38
CA LEU A 67 -7.08 -1.09 -16.57
C LEU A 67 -8.30 -1.97 -16.21
N ARG A 68 -8.19 -2.78 -15.15
CA ARG A 68 -9.29 -3.63 -14.67
C ARG A 68 -10.36 -2.83 -13.97
N LEU A 69 -9.98 -1.87 -13.13
CA LEU A 69 -10.89 -0.91 -12.51
C LEU A 69 -11.63 -0.10 -13.56
N GLU A 70 -10.93 0.44 -14.56
CA GLU A 70 -11.56 1.17 -15.65
C GLU A 70 -12.56 0.29 -16.41
N SER A 71 -12.19 -0.96 -16.73
CA SER A 71 -13.11 -1.90 -17.37
C SER A 71 -14.35 -2.20 -16.53
N LYS A 72 -14.23 -2.19 -15.20
CA LYS A 72 -15.32 -2.53 -14.28
C LYS A 72 -16.22 -1.33 -13.98
N LEU A 73 -15.63 -0.13 -13.93
CA LEU A 73 -16.30 1.15 -13.66
C LEU A 73 -16.83 1.84 -14.93
N ARG A 74 -16.44 1.38 -16.13
CA ARG A 74 -16.93 1.93 -17.39
C ARG A 74 -18.46 1.87 -17.39
N PHE A 75 -19.07 3.06 -17.43
CA PHE A 75 -20.50 3.24 -17.61
C PHE A 75 -20.92 2.53 -18.91
N GLN A 76 -21.73 1.50 -18.80
CA GLN A 76 -22.41 0.95 -19.96
C GLN A 76 -23.48 1.94 -20.40
N ASP A 77 -23.50 2.26 -21.69
CA ASP A 77 -24.51 3.13 -22.28
C ASP A 77 -25.91 2.55 -21.96
N LYS A 78 -26.78 3.36 -21.32
CA LYS A 78 -28.12 3.03 -20.76
C LYS A 78 -28.22 2.54 -19.31
N HIS A 79 -27.14 2.45 -18.54
CA HIS A 79 -27.18 2.08 -17.12
C HIS A 79 -27.01 3.29 -16.18
N ALA A 80 -27.86 4.31 -16.37
CA ALA A 80 -27.79 5.59 -15.64
C ALA A 80 -28.09 5.50 -14.13
N HIS A 81 -28.58 4.34 -13.65
CA HIS A 81 -28.98 4.12 -12.26
C HIS A 81 -28.22 2.97 -11.57
N ASP A 82 -27.19 2.39 -12.21
CA ASP A 82 -26.29 1.39 -11.59
C ASP A 82 -25.29 2.07 -10.64
N PHE A 83 -25.80 2.93 -9.75
CA PHE A 83 -25.05 3.39 -8.58
C PHE A 83 -25.11 2.28 -7.51
N GLU A 84 -24.64 1.08 -7.87
CA GLU A 84 -24.27 0.10 -6.88
C GLU A 84 -23.07 0.64 -6.12
N ASN A 85 -23.09 0.48 -4.80
CA ASN A 85 -21.93 0.72 -3.95
C ASN A 85 -20.83 -0.26 -4.37
N PHE A 86 -19.96 0.16 -5.28
CA PHE A 86 -18.83 -0.64 -5.70
C PHE A 86 -17.67 -0.44 -4.72
N ASP A 87 -17.35 -1.48 -3.98
CA ASP A 87 -16.22 -1.48 -3.08
C ASP A 87 -14.90 -1.64 -3.87
N VAL A 88 -14.36 -0.49 -4.28
CA VAL A 88 -13.07 -0.40 -4.98
C VAL A 88 -11.96 -1.07 -4.18
N THR A 89 -11.98 -0.95 -2.86
CA THR A 89 -10.92 -1.45 -1.98
C THR A 89 -10.89 -2.97 -2.01
N ASN A 90 -12.03 -3.61 -1.77
CA ASN A 90 -12.12 -5.07 -1.82
C ASN A 90 -11.80 -5.61 -3.21
N TYR A 91 -12.30 -4.96 -4.28
CA TYR A 91 -11.96 -5.35 -5.64
C TYR A 91 -10.46 -5.25 -5.95
N THR A 92 -9.78 -4.18 -5.49
CA THR A 92 -8.33 -4.08 -5.68
C THR A 92 -7.53 -5.13 -4.92
N ARG A 93 -7.99 -5.56 -3.74
CA ARG A 93 -7.38 -6.67 -2.98
C ARG A 93 -7.51 -7.99 -3.74
N GLU A 94 -8.72 -8.30 -4.22
CA GLU A 94 -8.92 -9.50 -5.04
C GLU A 94 -8.07 -9.48 -6.32
N LEU A 95 -7.96 -8.33 -6.98
CA LEU A 95 -7.09 -8.17 -8.15
C LEU A 95 -5.62 -8.40 -7.80
N TRP A 96 -5.18 -8.00 -6.60
CA TRP A 96 -3.81 -8.17 -6.14
C TRP A 96 -3.49 -9.65 -5.97
N ASP A 97 -4.34 -10.37 -5.24
CA ASP A 97 -4.17 -11.81 -5.03
C ASP A 97 -4.12 -12.55 -6.37
N ASN A 98 -5.03 -12.21 -7.29
CA ASN A 98 -5.04 -12.79 -8.64
C ASN A 98 -3.79 -12.45 -9.46
N TRP A 99 -3.23 -11.26 -9.28
CA TRP A 99 -2.05 -10.83 -10.02
C TRP A 99 -0.78 -11.46 -9.46
N VAL A 100 -0.60 -11.47 -8.13
CA VAL A 100 0.57 -12.08 -7.48
C VAL A 100 0.63 -13.58 -7.75
N GLU A 101 -0.50 -14.29 -7.72
CA GLU A 101 -0.56 -15.73 -7.99
C GLU A 101 -0.40 -16.09 -9.48
N ASN A 102 -0.33 -15.09 -10.38
CA ASN A 102 -0.14 -15.35 -11.80
C ASN A 102 1.29 -15.89 -12.05
N PRO A 103 1.47 -17.03 -12.77
CA PRO A 103 2.79 -17.57 -13.08
C PRO A 103 3.72 -16.60 -13.81
N LYS A 104 3.18 -15.59 -14.49
CA LYS A 104 3.97 -14.53 -15.16
C LYS A 104 4.64 -13.56 -14.19
N ASN A 105 4.17 -13.50 -12.95
CA ASN A 105 4.67 -12.59 -11.91
C ASN A 105 5.48 -13.33 -10.85
N GLU A 106 5.92 -14.56 -11.14
CA GLU A 106 6.66 -15.42 -10.21
C GLU A 106 7.88 -14.72 -9.60
N GLU A 107 8.68 -14.03 -10.42
CA GLU A 107 9.87 -13.31 -9.96
C GLU A 107 9.50 -12.23 -8.93
N PHE A 108 8.41 -11.49 -9.17
CA PHE A 108 7.91 -10.51 -8.21
C PHE A 108 7.41 -11.18 -6.94
N ARG A 109 6.66 -12.28 -7.07
CA ARG A 109 6.09 -13.03 -5.94
C ARG A 109 7.19 -13.55 -5.00
N GLN A 110 8.28 -14.08 -5.56
CA GLN A 110 9.41 -14.57 -4.77
C GLN A 110 10.06 -13.47 -3.94
N VAL A 111 10.26 -12.29 -4.54
CA VAL A 111 10.81 -11.13 -3.83
C VAL A 111 9.81 -10.62 -2.78
N TYR A 112 8.52 -10.56 -3.11
CA TYR A 112 7.49 -10.04 -2.21
C TYR A 112 7.29 -10.88 -0.94
N TYR A 113 7.43 -12.21 -1.05
CA TYR A 113 7.32 -13.13 0.10
C TYR A 113 8.67 -13.52 0.69
N ASP A 114 9.77 -12.85 0.33
CA ASP A 114 11.08 -13.12 0.93
C ASP A 114 11.11 -12.59 2.37
N GLU A 115 11.30 -13.47 3.35
CA GLU A 115 11.34 -13.13 4.79
C GLU A 115 12.48 -12.16 5.17
N ARG A 116 13.42 -11.91 4.25
CA ARG A 116 14.55 -10.98 4.45
C ARG A 116 14.20 -9.53 4.13
N LEU A 117 13.04 -9.28 3.52
CA LEU A 117 12.51 -7.97 3.17
C LEU A 117 11.35 -7.57 4.11
#